data_AF-A0A519RGX2-F1
#
_entry.id   AF-A0A519RGX2-F1
#
_cell.length_a   1.000
_cell.length_b   1.000
_cell.length_c   1.000
_cell.angle_alpha   90.00
_cell.angle_beta   90.00
_cell.angle_gamma   90.00
#
_symmetry.space_group_name_H-M   'P 1'
#
loop_
_entity.id
_entity.type
_entity.pdbx_description
1 polymer ?
#
loop_
_entity_poly.entity_id
_entity_poly.type
_entity_poly.pdbx_seq_one_letter_code
_entity_poly.pdbx_strand_id
1 'polypeptide(L)'
;MSEELLQRDLLKNPAKIGVWDFYNVGSTTIKALKEHNIIRNVDYGDVEKKKVDGIIVQQKKVIAVIEYKKPASFKTKAQQDKAISQEFEVAKRLESKILIATDTKSTVWVNVLTGKRICNEDGKEIKVNFDPKDEDVFKLIEKINYSINEVNNQLKPKQLVNPTNLAKQIWQDIWSVSGATPENCLYTFVELFIFKYLSDLNVLKGRHNFYKLLEDFKDNDAEELLEDYAKSIRPKIKDLFPENPADKTTIINGTIFVSKDQKAVKGYSTVFKKVLQRFKDYGKLEHIDYDFKSQLFESFLKESISKKNWGQFFTPLKVVRAINEMAKDEIKELYLVNK
;
A
#
# COMPACT_ATOMS: atom_id res chain seq x y z
N MET A 1 18.88 21.10 18.35
CA MET A 1 17.98 22.14 17.79
C MET A 1 18.38 22.35 16.33
N SER A 2 17.52 22.03 15.36
CA SER A 2 17.82 22.33 13.94
C SER A 2 17.17 23.64 13.54
N GLU A 3 17.96 24.70 13.52
CA GLU A 3 17.53 26.04 13.11
C GLU A 3 16.94 26.03 11.68
N GLU A 4 17.47 25.16 10.82
CA GLU A 4 17.04 24.99 9.43
C GLU A 4 15.56 24.59 9.31
N LEU A 5 15.08 23.66 10.17
CA LEU A 5 13.69 23.19 10.11
C LEU A 5 12.69 24.32 10.43
N LEU A 6 13.08 25.22 11.33
CA LEU A 6 12.27 26.37 11.74
C LEU A 6 12.35 27.50 10.71
N GLN A 7 13.57 27.88 10.30
CA GLN A 7 13.79 28.98 9.34
C GLN A 7 13.12 28.72 7.99
N ARG A 8 13.06 27.46 7.56
CA ARG A 8 12.47 27.04 6.28
C ARG A 8 11.02 26.54 6.42
N ASP A 9 10.43 26.67 7.61
CA ASP A 9 9.06 26.25 7.94
C ASP A 9 8.71 24.78 7.54
N LEU A 10 9.72 23.91 7.59
CA LEU A 10 9.59 22.52 7.13
C LEU A 10 8.76 21.65 8.09
N LEU A 11 8.55 22.10 9.33
CA LEU A 11 7.72 21.40 10.31
C LEU A 11 6.23 21.45 9.95
N LYS A 12 5.78 22.55 9.33
CA LYS A 12 4.38 22.75 8.94
C LYS A 12 4.17 22.51 7.46
N ASN A 13 5.14 22.94 6.64
CA ASN A 13 5.02 22.99 5.19
C ASN A 13 6.20 22.26 4.50
N PRO A 14 6.38 20.94 4.71
CA PRO A 14 7.35 20.18 3.94
C PRO A 14 6.94 20.14 2.46
N ALA A 15 7.94 20.05 1.57
CA ALA A 15 7.67 19.79 0.17
C ALA A 15 7.00 18.42 0.01
N LYS A 16 6.33 18.20 -1.13
CA LYS A 16 5.59 16.95 -1.39
C LYS A 16 6.17 16.23 -2.60
N ILE A 17 6.25 14.90 -2.51
CA ILE A 17 6.47 13.99 -3.63
C ILE A 17 5.30 13.01 -3.61
N GLY A 18 4.29 13.30 -4.43
CA GLY A 18 2.99 12.63 -4.36
C GLY A 18 2.38 12.74 -2.95
N VAL A 19 2.17 11.59 -2.29
CA VAL A 19 1.60 11.51 -0.94
C VAL A 19 2.63 11.63 0.19
N TRP A 20 3.92 11.74 -0.13
CA TRP A 20 5.00 11.76 0.87
C TRP A 20 5.48 13.17 1.18
N ASP A 21 5.95 13.34 2.41
CA ASP A 21 6.67 14.53 2.83
C ASP A 21 8.13 14.42 2.40
N PHE A 22 8.62 15.45 1.73
CA PHE A 22 10.01 15.59 1.34
C PHE A 22 10.67 16.73 2.12
N TYR A 23 11.70 16.36 2.88
CA TYR A 23 12.52 17.27 3.65
C TYR A 23 13.88 17.38 2.95
N ASN A 24 14.06 18.41 2.14
CA ASN A 24 15.37 18.78 1.60
C ASN A 24 16.11 19.59 2.67
N VAL A 25 16.89 18.91 3.50
CA VAL A 25 17.60 19.48 4.66
C VAL A 25 19.08 19.29 4.46
N GLY A 26 19.95 20.28 4.68
CA GLY A 26 21.41 20.10 4.47
C GLY A 26 22.24 20.13 5.75
N SER A 27 21.66 20.65 6.83
CA SER A 27 22.36 20.89 8.09
C SER A 27 21.73 20.18 9.28
N THR A 28 20.59 19.53 9.04
CA THR A 28 19.76 18.88 10.07
C THR A 28 20.27 17.49 10.38
N THR A 29 20.50 17.21 11.67
CA THR A 29 20.91 15.89 12.15
C THR A 29 19.72 14.92 12.27
N ILE A 30 19.98 13.61 12.19
CA ILE A 30 18.97 12.56 12.46
C ILE A 30 18.33 12.75 13.84
N LYS A 31 19.10 13.10 14.87
CA LYS A 31 18.57 13.40 16.21
C LYS A 31 17.49 14.48 16.18
N ALA A 32 17.74 15.57 15.48
CA ALA A 32 16.78 16.67 15.35
C ALA A 32 15.51 16.25 14.61
N LEU A 33 15.61 15.44 13.54
CA LEU A 33 14.45 14.91 12.83
C LEU A 33 13.55 14.06 13.75
N LYS A 34 14.17 13.25 14.62
CA LYS A 34 13.49 12.46 15.66
C LYS A 34 12.84 13.34 16.72
N GLU A 35 13.58 14.32 17.27
CA GLU A 35 13.09 15.25 18.30
C GLU A 35 11.89 16.06 17.81
N HIS A 36 11.87 16.43 16.52
CA HIS A 36 10.76 17.13 15.87
C HIS A 36 9.65 16.20 15.35
N ASN A 37 9.66 14.91 15.71
CA ASN A 37 8.65 13.93 15.32
C ASN A 37 8.48 13.71 13.79
N ILE A 38 9.49 14.08 12.99
CA ILE A 38 9.49 13.84 11.55
C ILE A 38 9.71 12.36 11.25
N ILE A 39 10.65 11.72 11.96
CA ILE A 39 10.93 10.28 11.88
C ILE A 39 10.57 9.57 13.20
N ARG A 40 10.70 8.24 13.25
CA ARG A 40 10.40 7.47 14.45
C ARG A 40 11.28 7.89 15.63
N ASN A 41 10.71 7.88 16.82
CA ASN A 41 11.43 8.15 18.05
C ASN A 41 12.05 6.85 18.60
N VAL A 42 13.14 6.40 17.96
CA VAL A 42 13.93 5.24 18.39
C VAL A 42 15.40 5.64 18.56
N ASP A 43 16.21 4.79 19.18
CA ASP A 43 17.65 5.00 19.24
C ASP A 43 18.30 4.61 17.91
N TYR A 44 18.87 5.59 17.22
CA TYR A 44 19.60 5.36 15.96
C TYR A 44 21.12 5.17 16.19
N GLY A 45 21.58 5.19 17.44
CA GLY A 45 23.00 5.04 17.79
C GLY A 45 23.86 6.17 17.23
N ASP A 46 25.05 5.84 16.74
CA ASP A 46 26.04 6.84 16.32
C ASP A 46 25.60 7.71 15.13
N VAL A 47 24.65 7.22 14.31
CA VAL A 47 24.15 8.02 13.17
C VAL A 47 23.24 9.16 13.61
N GLU A 48 22.81 9.24 14.88
CA GLU A 48 22.03 10.37 15.38
C GLU A 48 22.71 11.73 15.17
N LYS A 49 24.05 11.74 15.23
CA LYS A 49 24.89 12.94 15.04
C LYS A 49 25.13 13.26 13.56
N LYS A 50 24.83 12.34 12.65
CA LYS A 50 24.99 12.54 11.21
C LYS A 50 23.93 13.52 10.70
N LYS A 51 24.35 14.34 9.73
CA LYS A 51 23.47 15.19 8.94
C LYS A 51 23.12 14.45 7.65
N VAL A 52 21.91 14.66 7.18
CA VAL A 52 21.40 14.14 5.90
C VAL A 52 21.13 15.31 4.99
N ASP A 53 21.26 15.10 3.67
CA ASP A 53 20.94 16.13 2.67
C ASP A 53 19.48 16.10 2.20
N GLY A 54 18.78 14.99 2.43
CA GLY A 54 17.34 14.94 2.23
C GLY A 54 16.71 13.61 2.64
N ILE A 55 15.44 13.65 3.02
CA ILE A 55 14.65 12.45 3.34
C ILE A 55 13.24 12.54 2.79
N ILE A 56 12.70 11.40 2.35
CA ILE A 56 11.28 11.23 2.00
C ILE A 56 10.64 10.41 3.11
N VAL A 57 9.51 10.88 3.63
CA VAL A 57 8.87 10.30 4.82
C VAL A 57 7.36 10.12 4.59
N GLN A 58 6.84 9.01 5.12
CA GLN A 58 5.42 8.77 5.26
C GLN A 58 5.11 8.30 6.68
N GLN A 59 4.31 9.04 7.43
CA GLN A 59 3.91 8.66 8.80
C GLN A 59 5.11 8.21 9.67
N LYS A 60 6.17 9.04 9.72
CA LYS A 60 7.43 8.78 10.43
C LYS A 60 8.30 7.64 9.88
N LYS A 61 7.84 6.89 8.88
CA LYS A 61 8.64 5.90 8.16
C LYS A 61 9.45 6.59 7.06
N VAL A 62 10.77 6.38 7.05
CA VAL A 62 11.65 6.88 5.99
C VAL A 62 11.50 5.98 4.76
N ILE A 63 11.13 6.58 3.64
CA ILE A 63 10.93 5.93 2.35
C ILE A 63 12.23 5.90 1.54
N ALA A 64 12.94 7.03 1.52
CA ALA A 64 14.23 7.19 0.87
C ALA A 64 15.11 8.19 1.62
N VAL A 65 16.42 7.99 1.55
CA VAL A 65 17.45 8.96 1.97
C VAL A 65 18.11 9.51 0.70
N ILE A 66 18.41 10.80 0.69
CA ILE A 66 19.01 11.52 -0.43
C ILE A 66 20.37 12.07 0.00
N GLU A 67 21.38 11.84 -0.84
CA GLU A 67 22.72 12.40 -0.72
C GLU A 67 23.00 13.31 -1.93
N TYR A 68 23.22 14.60 -1.68
CA TYR A 68 23.50 15.58 -2.72
C TYR A 68 25.01 15.79 -2.86
N LYS A 69 25.54 15.60 -4.07
CA LYS A 69 26.95 15.85 -4.41
C LYS A 69 27.10 17.01 -5.37
N LYS A 70 28.28 17.62 -5.34
CA LYS A 70 28.68 18.56 -6.39
C LYS A 70 28.95 17.79 -7.69
N PRO A 71 28.61 18.34 -8.87
CA PRO A 71 28.87 17.65 -10.14
C PRO A 71 30.33 17.27 -10.38
N ALA A 72 31.29 18.01 -9.84
CA ALA A 72 32.72 17.67 -9.94
C ALA A 72 33.10 16.39 -9.16
N SER A 73 32.32 16.06 -8.12
CA SER A 73 32.56 14.94 -7.20
C SER A 73 31.63 13.74 -7.43
N PHE A 74 30.90 13.70 -8.55
CA PHE A 74 29.90 12.66 -8.83
C PHE A 74 29.91 12.17 -10.29
N LYS A 75 31.02 12.36 -11.01
CA LYS A 75 31.15 12.00 -12.44
C LYS A 75 31.50 10.53 -12.65
N THR A 76 32.44 10.02 -11.86
CA THR A 76 32.98 8.67 -12.06
C THR A 76 32.27 7.64 -11.19
N LYS A 77 32.32 6.36 -11.60
CA LYS A 77 31.74 5.27 -10.81
C LYS A 77 32.31 5.23 -9.38
N ALA A 78 33.62 5.40 -9.23
CA ALA A 78 34.28 5.46 -7.91
C ALA A 78 33.79 6.64 -7.03
N GLN A 79 33.54 7.81 -7.65
CA GLN A 79 32.97 8.95 -6.95
C GLN A 79 31.54 8.69 -6.48
N GLN A 80 30.73 8.06 -7.33
CA GLN A 80 29.36 7.65 -6.99
C GLN A 80 29.36 6.61 -5.87
N ASP A 81 30.21 5.58 -5.95
CA ASP A 81 30.29 4.52 -4.94
C ASP A 81 30.77 5.05 -3.58
N LYS A 82 31.63 6.08 -3.59
CA LYS A 82 32.01 6.81 -2.38
C LYS A 82 30.83 7.57 -1.76
N ALA A 83 30.01 8.25 -2.57
CA ALA A 83 28.82 8.93 -2.08
C ALA A 83 27.81 7.94 -1.49
N ILE A 84 27.60 6.80 -2.16
CA ILE A 84 26.75 5.71 -1.67
C ILE A 84 27.25 5.23 -0.30
N SER A 85 28.53 4.91 -0.19
CA SER A 85 29.12 4.37 1.05
C SER A 85 29.03 5.34 2.24
N GLN A 86 29.04 6.65 2.00
CA GLN A 86 28.94 7.66 3.06
C GLN A 86 27.59 7.61 3.78
N GLU A 87 26.51 7.40 3.02
CA GLU A 87 25.15 7.51 3.52
C GLU A 87 24.43 6.16 3.68
N PHE A 88 25.10 5.07 3.27
CA PHE A 88 24.55 3.72 3.32
C PHE A 88 24.16 3.26 4.73
N GLU A 89 25.05 3.48 5.71
CA GLU A 89 24.78 3.09 7.11
C GLU A 89 23.63 3.92 7.70
N VAL A 90 23.55 5.21 7.35
CA VAL A 90 22.44 6.08 7.78
C VAL A 90 21.12 5.55 7.20
N ALA A 91 21.07 5.24 5.91
CA ALA A 91 19.88 4.69 5.26
C ALA A 91 19.45 3.35 5.88
N LYS A 92 20.40 2.46 6.21
CA LYS A 92 20.12 1.20 6.92
C LYS A 92 19.52 1.43 8.29
N ARG A 93 20.11 2.31 9.10
CA ARG A 93 19.65 2.62 10.47
C ARG A 93 18.28 3.28 10.48
N LEU A 94 17.96 4.04 9.45
CA LEU A 94 16.63 4.63 9.25
C LEU A 94 15.59 3.64 8.72
N GLU A 95 15.96 2.36 8.50
CA GLU A 95 15.12 1.33 7.87
C GLU A 95 14.59 1.74 6.48
N SER A 96 15.32 2.62 5.78
CA SER A 96 14.99 3.02 4.42
C SER A 96 15.36 1.90 3.45
N LYS A 97 14.50 1.63 2.46
CA LYS A 97 14.82 0.68 1.38
C LYS A 97 15.65 1.31 0.27
N ILE A 98 15.58 2.63 0.13
CA ILE A 98 16.10 3.37 -1.02
C ILE A 98 17.11 4.42 -0.56
N LEU A 99 18.25 4.47 -1.23
CA LEU A 99 19.21 5.56 -1.15
C LEU A 99 19.36 6.17 -2.55
N ILE A 100 19.27 7.49 -2.62
CA ILE A 100 19.35 8.27 -3.86
C ILE A 100 20.59 9.16 -3.75
N ALA A 101 21.62 8.88 -4.53
CA ALA A 101 22.79 9.76 -4.63
C ALA A 101 22.69 10.56 -5.92
N THR A 102 22.78 11.89 -5.85
CA THR A 102 22.55 12.75 -7.02
C THR A 102 23.40 14.02 -6.98
N ASP A 103 23.78 14.50 -8.17
CA ASP A 103 24.35 15.84 -8.36
C ASP A 103 23.38 16.80 -9.07
N THR A 104 22.09 16.49 -9.02
CA THR A 104 20.97 17.14 -9.73
C THR A 104 20.98 16.99 -11.26
N LYS A 105 22.04 16.44 -11.86
CA LYS A 105 22.15 16.19 -13.31
C LYS A 105 22.20 14.70 -13.65
N SER A 106 22.70 13.91 -12.71
CA SER A 106 22.84 12.47 -12.77
C SER A 106 22.47 11.91 -11.41
N THR A 107 21.79 10.77 -11.41
CA THR A 107 21.27 10.14 -10.20
C THR A 107 21.59 8.65 -10.20
N VAL A 108 21.99 8.13 -9.05
CA VAL A 108 22.17 6.71 -8.80
C VAL A 108 21.17 6.27 -7.73
N TRP A 109 20.37 5.27 -8.09
CA TRP A 109 19.36 4.66 -7.23
C TRP A 109 19.92 3.38 -6.63
N VAL A 110 19.89 3.23 -5.31
CA VAL A 110 20.51 2.11 -4.59
C VAL A 110 19.48 1.39 -3.72
N ASN A 111 19.48 0.06 -3.80
CA ASN A 111 18.76 -0.80 -2.87
C ASN A 111 19.58 -0.91 -1.59
N VAL A 112 19.08 -0.33 -0.50
CA VAL A 112 19.77 -0.31 0.80
C VAL A 112 19.91 -1.70 1.40
N LEU A 113 18.99 -2.62 1.06
CA LEU A 113 18.97 -4.00 1.56
C LEU A 113 20.17 -4.81 1.05
N THR A 114 20.70 -4.46 -0.13
CA THR A 114 21.78 -5.20 -0.79
C THR A 114 23.05 -4.38 -1.02
N GLY A 115 22.96 -3.05 -0.96
CA GLY A 115 24.04 -2.14 -1.35
C GLY A 115 24.26 -2.03 -2.85
N LYS A 116 23.39 -2.64 -3.67
CA LYS A 116 23.54 -2.65 -5.13
C LYS A 116 22.67 -1.58 -5.79
N ARG A 117 23.11 -1.13 -6.96
CA ARG A 117 22.37 -0.20 -7.82
C ARG A 117 21.10 -0.87 -8.35
N ILE A 118 20.03 -0.10 -8.46
CA ILE A 118 18.73 -0.58 -8.92
C ILE A 118 18.70 -0.56 -10.45
N CYS A 119 18.23 -1.65 -11.04
CA CYS A 119 18.12 -1.82 -12.48
C CYS A 119 16.65 -1.73 -12.95
N ASN A 120 16.43 -1.29 -14.19
CA ASN A 120 15.15 -1.34 -14.88
C ASN A 120 14.73 -2.79 -15.22
N GLU A 121 13.58 -2.97 -15.85
CA GLU A 121 13.07 -4.30 -16.22
C GLU A 121 13.99 -5.08 -17.19
N ASP A 122 14.85 -4.40 -17.94
CA ASP A 122 15.83 -5.02 -18.85
C ASP A 122 17.17 -5.35 -18.16
N GLY A 123 17.29 -5.11 -16.84
CA GLY A 123 18.51 -5.33 -16.09
C GLY A 123 19.57 -4.23 -16.21
N LYS A 124 19.25 -3.09 -16.85
CA LYS A 124 20.15 -1.92 -16.96
C LYS A 124 19.94 -0.96 -15.78
N GLU A 125 21.02 -0.36 -15.26
CA GLU A 125 20.93 0.64 -14.19
C GLU A 125 19.97 1.79 -14.53
N ILE A 126 19.12 2.16 -13.57
CA ILE A 126 18.19 3.29 -13.73
C ILE A 126 18.98 4.60 -13.77
N LYS A 127 18.71 5.43 -14.77
CA LYS A 127 19.34 6.75 -14.96
C LYS A 127 18.36 7.93 -14.88
N VAL A 128 17.14 7.69 -14.40
CA VAL A 128 16.15 8.75 -14.18
C VAL A 128 16.69 9.72 -13.15
N ASN A 129 16.66 11.01 -13.46
CA ASN A 129 17.14 12.05 -12.56
C ASN A 129 16.14 12.27 -11.43
N PHE A 130 16.66 12.47 -10.22
CA PHE A 130 15.83 12.84 -9.08
C PHE A 130 15.46 14.32 -9.15
N ASP A 131 14.20 14.57 -9.47
CA ASP A 131 13.54 15.86 -9.29
C ASP A 131 12.29 15.67 -8.41
N PRO A 132 12.24 16.28 -7.20
CA PRO A 132 11.09 16.15 -6.32
C PRO A 132 9.79 16.75 -6.90
N LYS A 133 9.87 17.56 -7.96
CA LYS A 133 8.69 18.13 -8.63
C LYS A 133 8.17 17.27 -9.79
N ASP A 134 8.91 16.24 -10.17
CA ASP A 134 8.54 15.35 -11.28
C ASP A 134 7.61 14.23 -10.79
N GLU A 135 6.41 14.14 -11.36
CA GLU A 135 5.43 13.09 -11.04
C GLU A 135 5.96 11.68 -11.38
N ASP A 136 6.86 11.55 -12.35
CA ASP A 136 7.41 10.26 -12.72
C ASP A 136 8.43 9.75 -11.69
N VAL A 137 9.05 10.64 -10.92
CA VAL A 137 9.88 10.27 -9.76
C VAL A 137 9.04 9.62 -8.67
N PHE A 138 7.84 10.14 -8.40
CA PHE A 138 6.92 9.52 -7.46
C PHE A 138 6.56 8.09 -7.91
N LYS A 139 6.12 7.92 -9.16
CA LYS A 139 5.79 6.61 -9.75
C LYS A 139 6.99 5.65 -9.73
N LEU A 140 8.19 6.16 -9.98
CA LEU A 140 9.43 5.38 -9.95
C LEU A 140 9.72 4.87 -8.54
N ILE A 141 9.64 5.73 -7.52
CA ILE A 141 9.89 5.32 -6.13
C ILE A 141 8.87 4.26 -5.69
N GLU A 142 7.59 4.41 -6.04
CA GLU A 142 6.58 3.38 -5.78
C GLU A 142 6.96 2.04 -6.43
N LYS A 143 7.35 2.08 -7.71
CA LYS A 143 7.76 0.89 -8.46
C LYS A 143 9.02 0.25 -7.87
N ILE A 144 10.01 1.04 -7.48
CA ILE A 144 11.22 0.57 -6.79
C ILE A 144 10.82 -0.15 -5.50
N ASN A 145 10.04 0.49 -4.63
CA ASN A 145 9.66 -0.04 -3.32
C ASN A 145 8.96 -1.41 -3.41
N TYR A 146 8.15 -1.61 -4.44
CA TYR A 146 7.50 -2.88 -4.74
C TYR A 146 8.48 -3.93 -5.28
N SER A 147 9.43 -3.49 -6.11
CA SER A 147 10.28 -4.42 -6.87
C SER A 147 11.43 -4.97 -6.04
N ILE A 148 12.09 -4.13 -5.24
CA ILE A 148 13.34 -4.48 -4.57
C ILE A 148 13.13 -5.21 -3.25
N ASN A 149 14.04 -6.13 -2.92
CA ASN A 149 14.12 -6.82 -1.63
C ASN A 149 15.58 -7.27 -1.36
N GLU A 150 15.82 -8.14 -0.39
CA GLU A 150 17.16 -8.62 -0.02
C GLU A 150 17.86 -9.41 -1.14
N VAL A 151 17.12 -9.92 -2.14
CA VAL A 151 17.65 -10.75 -3.22
C VAL A 151 17.40 -10.17 -4.62
N ASN A 152 16.55 -9.15 -4.76
CA ASN A 152 16.21 -8.52 -6.03
C ASN A 152 16.52 -7.03 -6.05
N ASN A 153 17.24 -6.59 -7.08
CA ASN A 153 17.59 -5.19 -7.34
C ASN A 153 16.96 -4.64 -8.63
N GLN A 154 16.14 -5.45 -9.30
CA GLN A 154 15.58 -5.14 -10.60
C GLN A 154 14.12 -4.72 -10.48
N LEU A 155 13.72 -3.69 -11.21
CA LEU A 155 12.31 -3.31 -11.33
C LEU A 155 11.51 -4.48 -11.89
N LYS A 156 10.35 -4.72 -11.29
CA LYS A 156 9.35 -5.65 -11.79
C LYS A 156 8.33 -4.88 -12.62
N PRO A 157 7.74 -5.53 -13.64
CA PRO A 157 6.54 -5.01 -14.28
C PRO A 157 5.46 -4.76 -13.23
N LYS A 158 4.76 -3.64 -13.36
CA LYS A 158 3.65 -3.27 -12.49
C LYS A 158 2.51 -4.28 -12.70
N GLN A 159 2.47 -5.34 -11.89
CA GLN A 159 1.31 -6.23 -11.84
C GLN A 159 0.26 -5.56 -10.96
N LEU A 160 -0.65 -4.81 -11.60
CA LEU A 160 -1.90 -4.45 -10.93
C LEU A 160 -2.66 -5.74 -10.65
N VAL A 161 -2.99 -5.97 -9.39
CA VAL A 161 -3.70 -7.17 -8.98
C VAL A 161 -5.20 -6.94 -9.17
N ASN A 162 -5.84 -7.74 -10.01
CA ASN A 162 -7.27 -7.66 -10.27
C ASN A 162 -7.97 -8.96 -9.82
N PRO A 163 -8.48 -9.01 -8.57
CA PRO A 163 -9.10 -10.21 -8.01
C PRO A 163 -10.57 -10.40 -8.45
N THR A 164 -11.04 -9.78 -9.54
CA THR A 164 -12.42 -9.94 -10.01
C THR A 164 -12.78 -11.42 -10.28
N ASN A 165 -11.86 -12.18 -10.90
CA ASN A 165 -12.09 -13.62 -11.13
C ASN A 165 -12.10 -14.42 -9.83
N LEU A 166 -11.24 -14.08 -8.86
CA LEU A 166 -11.25 -14.68 -7.53
C LEU A 166 -12.60 -14.43 -6.85
N ALA A 167 -13.11 -13.21 -6.91
CA ALA A 167 -14.39 -12.84 -6.32
C ALA A 167 -15.56 -13.63 -6.91
N LYS A 168 -15.58 -13.83 -8.24
CA LYS A 168 -16.57 -14.68 -8.92
C LYS A 168 -16.52 -16.13 -8.44
N GLN A 169 -15.33 -16.70 -8.31
CA GLN A 169 -15.15 -18.08 -7.83
C GLN A 169 -15.60 -18.25 -6.38
N ILE A 170 -15.22 -17.32 -5.50
CA ILE A 170 -15.59 -17.34 -4.08
C ILE A 170 -17.09 -17.21 -3.93
N TRP A 171 -17.72 -16.31 -4.67
CA TRP A 171 -19.16 -16.21 -4.66
C TRP A 171 -19.82 -17.50 -5.13
N GLN A 172 -19.40 -18.12 -6.24
CA GLN A 172 -19.96 -19.41 -6.67
C GLN A 172 -19.86 -20.48 -5.58
N ASP A 173 -18.72 -20.57 -4.89
CA ASP A 173 -18.53 -21.51 -3.78
C ASP A 173 -19.52 -21.22 -2.64
N ILE A 174 -19.65 -19.96 -2.25
CA ILE A 174 -20.56 -19.52 -1.18
C ILE A 174 -22.03 -19.78 -1.55
N TRP A 175 -22.42 -19.42 -2.77
CA TRP A 175 -23.80 -19.55 -3.25
C TRP A 175 -24.22 -21.02 -3.30
N SER A 176 -23.31 -21.91 -3.71
CA SER A 176 -23.58 -23.35 -3.83
C SER A 176 -24.03 -24.01 -2.51
N VAL A 177 -23.66 -23.42 -1.36
CA VAL A 177 -23.97 -23.96 -0.03
C VAL A 177 -24.95 -23.13 0.78
N SER A 178 -25.14 -21.85 0.44
CA SER A 178 -25.95 -20.92 1.24
C SER A 178 -27.23 -20.47 0.55
N GLY A 179 -27.29 -20.53 -0.79
CA GLY A 179 -28.34 -19.88 -1.56
C GLY A 179 -28.41 -18.36 -1.33
N ALA A 180 -27.37 -17.75 -0.75
CA ALA A 180 -27.37 -16.35 -0.36
C ALA A 180 -27.47 -15.42 -1.57
N THR A 181 -28.06 -14.23 -1.36
CA THR A 181 -28.11 -13.20 -2.39
C THR A 181 -26.71 -12.74 -2.80
N PRO A 182 -26.50 -12.30 -4.05
CA PRO A 182 -25.22 -11.74 -4.48
C PRO A 182 -24.71 -10.61 -3.59
N GLU A 183 -25.60 -9.82 -2.98
CA GLU A 183 -25.26 -8.80 -2.00
C GLU A 183 -24.58 -9.38 -0.75
N ASN A 184 -25.18 -10.40 -0.12
CA ASN A 184 -24.59 -11.05 1.05
C ASN A 184 -23.26 -11.73 0.70
N CYS A 185 -23.16 -12.32 -0.49
CA CYS A 185 -21.92 -12.89 -1.01
C CYS A 185 -20.83 -11.82 -1.20
N LEU A 186 -21.20 -10.63 -1.70
CA LEU A 186 -20.28 -9.51 -1.86
C LEU A 186 -19.76 -9.03 -0.50
N TYR A 187 -20.63 -8.85 0.50
CA TYR A 187 -20.20 -8.44 1.85
C TYR A 187 -19.27 -9.48 2.49
N THR A 188 -19.56 -10.78 2.34
CA THR A 188 -18.68 -11.84 2.82
C THR A 188 -17.34 -11.86 2.09
N PHE A 189 -17.32 -11.65 0.77
CA PHE A 189 -16.08 -11.54 0.02
C PHE A 189 -15.25 -10.34 0.50
N VAL A 190 -15.86 -9.16 0.67
CA VAL A 190 -15.17 -7.95 1.13
C VAL A 190 -14.60 -8.13 2.54
N GLU A 191 -15.34 -8.78 3.45
CA GLU A 191 -14.87 -9.08 4.81
C GLU A 191 -13.60 -9.96 4.80
N LEU A 192 -13.59 -11.04 4.02
CA LEU A 192 -12.44 -11.93 3.91
C LEU A 192 -11.28 -11.32 3.11
N PHE A 193 -11.60 -10.51 2.11
CA PHE A 193 -10.62 -9.70 1.39
C PHE A 193 -9.88 -8.76 2.34
N ILE A 194 -10.59 -8.03 3.21
CA ILE A 194 -9.99 -7.14 4.22
C ILE A 194 -9.12 -7.95 5.19
N PHE A 195 -9.60 -9.09 5.67
CA PHE A 195 -8.84 -9.97 6.56
C PHE A 195 -7.50 -10.39 5.94
N LYS A 196 -7.52 -10.86 4.69
CA LYS A 196 -6.32 -11.22 3.94
C LYS A 196 -5.42 -10.01 3.70
N TYR A 197 -6.00 -8.89 3.25
CA TYR A 197 -5.26 -7.67 2.91
C TYR A 197 -4.52 -7.09 4.13
N LEU A 198 -5.17 -7.00 5.28
CA LEU A 198 -4.52 -6.56 6.52
C LEU A 198 -3.41 -7.50 6.98
N SER A 199 -3.53 -8.79 6.69
CA SER A 199 -2.49 -9.78 6.98
C SER A 199 -1.29 -9.65 6.03
N ASP A 200 -1.53 -9.39 4.74
CA ASP A 200 -0.48 -9.12 3.75
C ASP A 200 0.34 -7.87 4.11
N LEU A 201 -0.35 -6.81 4.58
CA LEU A 201 0.28 -5.58 5.07
C LEU A 201 0.94 -5.71 6.45
N ASN A 202 0.90 -6.90 7.06
CA ASN A 202 1.45 -7.17 8.39
C ASN A 202 0.82 -6.29 9.50
N VAL A 203 -0.44 -5.89 9.33
CA VAL A 203 -1.25 -5.18 10.35
C VAL A 203 -1.82 -6.19 11.34
N LEU A 204 -2.39 -7.29 10.83
CA LEU A 204 -2.82 -8.42 11.65
C LEU A 204 -1.65 -9.41 11.82
N LYS A 205 -1.30 -9.72 13.07
CA LYS A 205 -0.13 -10.54 13.43
C LYS A 205 -0.50 -11.68 14.37
N GLY A 206 0.37 -12.68 14.46
CA GLY A 206 0.23 -13.83 15.36
C GLY A 206 -1.08 -14.58 15.11
N ARG A 207 -1.80 -14.90 16.18
CA ARG A 207 -3.07 -15.66 16.13
C ARG A 207 -4.18 -15.01 15.29
N HIS A 208 -4.12 -13.69 15.06
CA HIS A 208 -5.12 -12.98 14.24
C HIS A 208 -4.70 -12.87 12.77
N ASN A 209 -3.57 -13.45 12.37
CA ASN A 209 -3.09 -13.38 11.00
C ASN A 209 -3.75 -14.46 10.13
N PHE A 210 -4.13 -14.08 8.91
CA PHE A 210 -4.75 -14.97 7.92
C PHE A 210 -3.97 -16.26 7.67
N TYR A 211 -2.65 -16.16 7.50
CA TYR A 211 -1.82 -17.31 7.19
C TYR A 211 -1.72 -18.26 8.38
N LYS A 212 -1.72 -17.72 9.60
CA LYS A 212 -1.71 -18.53 10.82
C LYS A 212 -3.01 -19.32 10.97
N LEU A 213 -4.17 -18.67 10.85
CA LEU A 213 -5.47 -19.36 10.86
C LEU A 213 -5.52 -20.47 9.79
N LEU A 214 -5.03 -20.18 8.59
CA LEU A 214 -5.06 -21.15 7.49
C LEU A 214 -4.12 -22.35 7.74
N GLU A 215 -2.99 -22.13 8.41
CA GLU A 215 -2.10 -23.22 8.83
C GLU A 215 -2.74 -24.11 9.91
N ASP A 216 -3.48 -23.51 10.84
CA ASP A 216 -4.09 -24.23 11.96
C ASP A 216 -5.16 -25.25 11.50
N PHE A 217 -5.72 -25.10 10.29
CA PHE A 217 -6.61 -26.08 9.65
C PHE A 217 -5.95 -27.44 9.32
N LYS A 218 -4.64 -27.59 9.53
CA LYS A 218 -3.94 -28.88 9.41
C LYS A 218 -4.13 -29.75 10.64
N ASP A 219 -4.15 -29.13 11.82
CA ASP A 219 -4.03 -29.80 13.10
C ASP A 219 -5.29 -29.69 13.97
N ASN A 220 -6.28 -28.88 13.55
CA ASN A 220 -7.48 -28.59 14.34
C ASN A 220 -8.77 -28.77 13.53
N ASP A 221 -9.89 -28.92 14.25
CA ASP A 221 -11.21 -29.08 13.65
C ASP A 221 -11.68 -27.81 12.92
N ALA A 222 -12.35 -28.00 11.78
CA ALA A 222 -12.73 -26.90 10.91
C ALA A 222 -13.87 -26.04 11.51
N GLU A 223 -14.80 -26.64 12.26
CA GLU A 223 -15.87 -25.90 12.95
C GLU A 223 -15.28 -25.08 14.10
N GLU A 224 -14.34 -25.64 14.87
CA GLU A 224 -13.64 -24.91 15.93
C GLU A 224 -12.88 -23.68 15.40
N LEU A 225 -12.20 -23.82 14.25
CA LEU A 225 -11.49 -22.69 13.63
C LEU A 225 -12.42 -21.63 13.04
N LEU A 226 -13.59 -22.02 12.54
CA LEU A 226 -14.62 -21.06 12.15
C LEU A 226 -15.20 -20.34 13.38
N GLU A 227 -15.36 -21.05 14.51
CA GLU A 227 -15.73 -20.44 15.79
C GLU A 227 -14.67 -19.46 16.29
N ASP A 228 -13.38 -19.80 16.22
CA ASP A 228 -12.30 -18.89 16.60
C ASP A 228 -12.26 -17.66 15.70
N TYR A 229 -12.45 -17.84 14.39
CA TYR A 229 -12.60 -16.71 13.48
C TYR A 229 -13.72 -15.76 13.92
N ALA A 230 -14.91 -16.30 14.24
CA ALA A 230 -16.06 -15.51 14.65
C ALA A 230 -15.86 -14.81 16.01
N LYS A 231 -15.24 -15.48 16.99
CA LYS A 231 -15.12 -15.02 18.38
C LYS A 231 -13.87 -14.17 18.67
N SER A 232 -12.81 -14.34 17.89
CA SER A 232 -11.49 -13.76 18.18
C SER A 232 -11.00 -12.87 17.05
N ILE A 233 -10.96 -13.38 15.82
CA ILE A 233 -10.35 -12.68 14.68
C ILE A 233 -11.27 -11.57 14.17
N ARG A 234 -12.55 -11.89 13.93
CA ARG A 234 -13.53 -10.93 13.40
C ARG A 234 -13.71 -9.71 14.31
N PRO A 235 -13.84 -9.84 15.65
CA PRO A 235 -13.86 -8.67 16.54
C PRO A 235 -12.60 -7.81 16.40
N LYS A 236 -11.42 -8.43 16.27
CA LYS A 236 -10.17 -7.67 16.10
C LYS A 236 -10.15 -6.84 14.80
N ILE A 237 -10.76 -7.35 13.74
CA ILE A 237 -10.94 -6.60 12.49
C ILE A 237 -11.94 -5.45 12.69
N LYS A 238 -13.04 -5.69 13.41
CA LYS A 238 -14.03 -4.64 13.72
C LYS A 238 -13.44 -3.52 14.57
N ASP A 239 -12.50 -3.79 15.47
CA ASP A 239 -11.80 -2.74 16.23
C ASP A 239 -11.01 -1.79 15.32
N LEU A 240 -10.50 -2.28 14.19
CA LEU A 240 -9.80 -1.47 13.20
C LEU A 240 -10.77 -0.66 12.32
N PHE A 241 -12.03 -1.09 12.23
CA PHE A 241 -13.08 -0.48 11.43
C PHE A 241 -14.38 -0.37 12.23
N PRO A 242 -14.41 0.53 13.24
CA PRO A 242 -15.56 0.68 14.12
C PRO A 242 -16.81 1.05 13.34
N GLU A 243 -17.97 0.61 13.82
CA GLU A 243 -19.26 1.04 13.28
C GLU A 243 -19.48 2.53 13.49
N ASN A 244 -20.24 3.14 12.57
CA ASN A 244 -20.71 4.50 12.76
C ASN A 244 -21.75 4.52 13.91
N PRO A 245 -21.54 5.33 14.97
CA PRO A 245 -22.44 5.35 16.10
C PRO A 245 -23.85 5.86 15.78
N ALA A 246 -24.00 6.68 14.73
CA ALA A 246 -25.26 7.33 14.37
C ALA A 246 -26.22 6.41 13.60
N ASP A 247 -25.70 5.68 12.61
CA ASP A 247 -26.51 4.86 11.70
C ASP A 247 -26.15 3.36 11.72
N LYS A 248 -25.16 2.97 12.55
CA LYS A 248 -24.68 1.59 12.71
C LYS A 248 -24.09 0.97 11.45
N THR A 249 -23.72 1.78 10.45
CA THR A 249 -23.04 1.30 9.26
C THR A 249 -21.62 0.80 9.59
N THR A 250 -21.20 -0.29 8.97
CA THR A 250 -19.86 -0.87 9.10
C THR A 250 -19.46 -1.55 7.79
N ILE A 251 -18.17 -1.76 7.59
CA ILE A 251 -17.65 -2.48 6.43
C ILE A 251 -17.56 -4.00 6.67
N ILE A 252 -17.67 -4.44 7.93
CA ILE A 252 -17.61 -5.86 8.33
C ILE A 252 -19.04 -6.38 8.55
N ASN A 253 -19.70 -6.73 7.44
CA ASN A 253 -21.13 -7.08 7.38
C ASN A 253 -21.41 -8.45 6.77
N GLY A 254 -20.42 -9.32 6.56
CA GLY A 254 -20.66 -10.66 6.03
C GLY A 254 -21.52 -11.49 6.99
N THR A 255 -22.64 -12.05 6.51
CA THR A 255 -23.56 -12.84 7.35
C THR A 255 -23.56 -14.35 7.05
N ILE A 256 -22.66 -14.80 6.19
CA ILE A 256 -22.67 -16.17 5.65
C ILE A 256 -21.92 -17.13 6.58
N PHE A 257 -20.67 -16.81 6.93
CA PHE A 257 -19.87 -17.63 7.84
C PHE A 257 -20.12 -17.29 9.31
N VAL A 258 -20.57 -16.06 9.58
CA VAL A 258 -20.89 -15.58 10.92
C VAL A 258 -22.28 -14.94 10.89
N SER A 259 -23.19 -15.40 11.75
CA SER A 259 -24.57 -14.93 11.81
C SER A 259 -24.65 -13.47 12.30
N LYS A 260 -25.86 -12.89 12.23
CA LYS A 260 -26.14 -11.56 12.78
C LYS A 260 -25.82 -11.47 14.28
N ASP A 261 -26.03 -12.57 15.02
CA ASP A 261 -25.72 -12.70 16.44
C ASP A 261 -24.22 -12.92 16.72
N GLN A 262 -23.35 -12.70 15.74
CA GLN A 262 -21.90 -12.85 15.83
C GLN A 262 -21.42 -14.28 16.17
N LYS A 263 -22.21 -15.30 15.78
CA LYS A 263 -21.86 -16.71 15.98
C LYS A 263 -21.46 -17.37 14.67
N ALA A 264 -20.51 -18.29 14.72
CA ALA A 264 -20.19 -19.14 13.58
C ALA A 264 -21.43 -19.90 13.09
N VAL A 265 -21.60 -19.98 11.77
CA VAL A 265 -22.68 -20.76 11.15
C VAL A 265 -22.19 -22.20 10.98
N LYS A 266 -22.83 -23.13 11.69
CA LYS A 266 -22.45 -24.54 11.69
C LYS A 266 -22.57 -25.18 10.30
N GLY A 267 -21.63 -26.04 9.94
CA GLY A 267 -21.62 -26.78 8.67
C GLY A 267 -21.03 -25.99 7.50
N TYR A 268 -20.60 -24.74 7.73
CA TYR A 268 -20.01 -23.89 6.68
C TYR A 268 -18.48 -23.89 6.74
N SER A 269 -17.88 -24.58 7.71
CA SER A 269 -16.44 -24.66 7.94
C SER A 269 -15.65 -25.14 6.72
N THR A 270 -16.15 -26.16 6.01
CA THR A 270 -15.51 -26.69 4.79
C THR A 270 -15.43 -25.64 3.69
N VAL A 271 -16.51 -24.88 3.48
CA VAL A 271 -16.56 -23.81 2.47
C VAL A 271 -15.72 -22.63 2.92
N PHE A 272 -15.73 -22.31 4.22
CA PHE A 272 -14.87 -21.29 4.79
C PHE A 272 -13.39 -21.58 4.53
N LYS A 273 -12.92 -22.79 4.87
CA LYS A 273 -11.56 -23.26 4.56
C LYS A 273 -11.24 -23.16 3.06
N LYS A 274 -12.16 -23.59 2.20
CA LYS A 274 -12.01 -23.53 0.74
C LYS A 274 -11.83 -22.08 0.25
N VAL A 275 -12.64 -21.14 0.74
CA VAL A 275 -12.54 -19.73 0.39
C VAL A 275 -11.20 -19.14 0.84
N LEU A 276 -10.77 -19.42 2.07
CA LEU A 276 -9.45 -18.99 2.55
C LEU A 276 -8.33 -19.57 1.69
N GLN A 277 -8.42 -20.85 1.31
CA GLN A 277 -7.42 -21.47 0.44
C GLN A 277 -7.33 -20.76 -0.92
N ARG A 278 -8.45 -20.38 -1.54
CA ARG A 278 -8.44 -19.59 -2.78
C ARG A 278 -7.74 -18.24 -2.62
N PHE A 279 -7.98 -17.55 -1.50
CA PHE A 279 -7.27 -16.30 -1.19
C PHE A 279 -5.76 -16.52 -1.04
N LYS A 280 -5.34 -17.64 -0.45
CA LYS A 280 -3.92 -17.99 -0.35
C LYS A 280 -3.31 -18.31 -1.72
N ASP A 281 -3.97 -19.16 -2.51
CA ASP A 281 -3.48 -19.62 -3.82
C ASP A 281 -3.41 -18.48 -4.83
N TYR A 282 -4.30 -17.48 -4.71
CA TYR A 282 -4.26 -16.28 -5.52
C TYR A 282 -3.02 -15.41 -5.25
N GLY A 283 -2.44 -15.49 -4.06
CA GLY A 283 -1.22 -14.77 -3.67
C GLY A 283 -1.48 -13.50 -2.86
N LYS A 284 -0.55 -12.55 -2.94
CA LYS A 284 -0.63 -11.28 -2.21
C LYS A 284 -1.59 -10.31 -2.90
N LEU A 285 -2.42 -9.64 -2.11
CA LEU A 285 -3.38 -8.64 -2.59
C LEU A 285 -2.83 -7.21 -2.47
N GLU A 286 -1.55 -7.03 -2.74
CA GLU A 286 -0.90 -5.73 -2.73
C GLU A 286 -1.11 -5.04 -4.09
N HIS A 287 -1.24 -3.71 -4.12
CA HIS A 287 -1.36 -2.92 -5.36
C HIS A 287 -2.55 -3.32 -6.27
N ILE A 288 -3.74 -3.32 -5.67
CA ILE A 288 -5.02 -3.59 -6.34
C ILE A 288 -5.25 -2.60 -7.50
N ASP A 289 -5.71 -3.12 -8.63
CA ASP A 289 -6.12 -2.33 -9.78
C ASP A 289 -7.17 -1.28 -9.38
N TYR A 290 -6.98 -0.02 -9.79
CA TYR A 290 -7.92 1.07 -9.47
C TYR A 290 -9.35 0.79 -9.96
N ASP A 291 -9.49 0.04 -11.06
CA ASP A 291 -10.78 -0.34 -11.63
C ASP A 291 -11.39 -1.57 -10.94
N PHE A 292 -10.64 -2.29 -10.10
CA PHE A 292 -11.11 -3.51 -9.43
C PHE A 292 -12.42 -3.27 -8.69
N LYS A 293 -12.54 -2.17 -7.93
CA LYS A 293 -13.76 -1.86 -7.17
C LYS A 293 -14.96 -1.81 -8.12
N SER A 294 -14.87 -1.02 -9.18
CA SER A 294 -15.96 -0.88 -10.15
C SER A 294 -16.28 -2.21 -10.84
N GLN A 295 -15.27 -2.98 -11.25
CA GLN A 295 -15.46 -4.27 -11.91
C GLN A 295 -16.06 -5.34 -10.99
N LEU A 296 -15.67 -5.33 -9.71
CA LEU A 296 -16.22 -6.19 -8.68
C LEU A 296 -17.72 -5.91 -8.51
N PHE A 297 -18.08 -4.65 -8.27
CA PHE A 297 -19.47 -4.26 -8.11
C PHE A 297 -20.29 -4.57 -9.38
N GLU A 298 -19.80 -4.22 -10.57
CA GLU A 298 -20.48 -4.56 -11.83
C GLU A 298 -20.73 -6.07 -11.99
N SER A 299 -19.74 -6.91 -11.63
CA SER A 299 -19.85 -8.35 -11.76
C SER A 299 -20.93 -8.92 -10.84
N PHE A 300 -20.99 -8.48 -9.59
CA PHE A 300 -22.01 -8.95 -8.63
C PHE A 300 -23.39 -8.37 -8.93
N LEU A 301 -23.47 -7.13 -9.43
CA LEU A 301 -24.73 -6.46 -9.78
C LEU A 301 -25.40 -7.07 -11.02
N LYS A 302 -24.64 -7.40 -12.06
CA LYS A 302 -25.17 -8.02 -13.29
C LYS A 302 -25.91 -9.33 -13.00
N GLU A 303 -25.48 -10.02 -11.97
CA GLU A 303 -25.95 -11.33 -11.55
C GLU A 303 -27.00 -11.26 -10.45
N SER A 304 -27.20 -10.08 -9.86
CA SER A 304 -28.30 -9.84 -8.94
C SER A 304 -29.63 -9.83 -9.71
N ILE A 305 -30.57 -10.67 -9.26
CA ILE A 305 -31.92 -10.77 -9.82
C ILE A 305 -32.69 -9.44 -9.59
N SER A 306 -32.32 -8.69 -8.56
CA SER A 306 -32.87 -7.37 -8.20
C SER A 306 -32.19 -6.21 -8.95
N LYS A 307 -32.29 -6.19 -10.28
CA LYS A 307 -31.84 -5.02 -11.10
C LYS A 307 -32.57 -3.71 -10.74
N LYS A 308 -33.75 -3.81 -10.11
CA LYS A 308 -34.66 -2.66 -9.87
C LYS A 308 -34.18 -1.67 -8.80
N ASN A 309 -33.43 -2.14 -7.79
CA ASN A 309 -32.98 -1.30 -6.68
C ASN A 309 -31.52 -0.83 -6.81
N TRP A 310 -30.65 -1.66 -7.41
CA TRP A 310 -29.21 -1.36 -7.47
C TRP A 310 -28.79 -0.50 -8.66
N GLY A 311 -29.54 -0.54 -9.77
CA GLY A 311 -29.28 0.33 -10.93
C GLY A 311 -29.42 1.83 -10.63
N GLN A 312 -29.99 2.20 -9.47
CA GLN A 312 -30.11 3.57 -9.00
C GLN A 312 -28.82 4.13 -8.40
N PHE A 313 -27.91 3.27 -7.93
CA PHE A 313 -26.71 3.68 -7.19
C PHE A 313 -25.40 3.47 -7.96
N PHE A 314 -25.45 2.87 -9.15
CA PHE A 314 -24.25 2.49 -9.89
C PHE A 314 -24.25 3.07 -11.31
N THR A 315 -23.20 3.85 -11.62
CA THR A 315 -22.92 4.36 -12.97
C THR A 315 -21.72 3.61 -13.57
N PRO A 316 -21.86 2.96 -14.75
CA PRO A 316 -20.76 2.23 -15.37
C PRO A 316 -19.53 3.11 -15.60
N LEU A 317 -18.35 2.52 -15.40
CA LEU A 317 -17.09 3.27 -15.46
C LEU A 317 -16.86 3.94 -16.82
N LYS A 318 -17.31 3.31 -17.91
CA LYS A 318 -17.26 3.89 -19.26
C LYS A 318 -18.03 5.21 -19.37
N VAL A 319 -19.18 5.31 -18.69
CA VAL A 319 -20.01 6.52 -18.68
C VAL A 319 -19.33 7.60 -17.84
N VAL A 320 -18.82 7.25 -16.65
CA VAL A 320 -18.10 8.19 -15.78
C VAL A 320 -16.85 8.75 -16.46
N ARG A 321 -16.09 7.91 -17.17
CA ARG A 321 -14.91 8.33 -17.94
C ARG A 321 -15.27 9.32 -19.04
N ALA A 322 -16.31 9.03 -19.84
CA ALA A 322 -16.78 9.93 -20.89
C ALA A 322 -17.21 11.29 -20.33
N ILE A 323 -17.97 11.31 -19.22
CA ILE A 323 -18.37 12.56 -18.56
C ILE A 323 -17.15 13.35 -18.06
N ASN A 324 -16.17 12.67 -17.44
CA ASN A 324 -14.95 13.32 -16.95
C ASN A 324 -14.07 13.86 -18.09
N GLU A 325 -14.03 13.18 -19.24
CA GLU A 325 -13.33 13.65 -20.44
C GLU A 325 -14.00 14.92 -20.99
N MET A 326 -15.34 14.90 -21.15
CA MET A 326 -16.10 16.08 -21.59
C MET A 326 -15.94 17.27 -20.64
N ALA A 327 -16.01 17.04 -19.32
CA ALA A 327 -15.86 18.09 -18.32
C ALA A 327 -14.45 18.71 -18.28
N LYS A 328 -13.41 17.95 -18.64
CA LYS A 328 -12.02 18.47 -18.69
C LYS A 328 -11.79 19.42 -19.87
N ASP A 329 -12.47 19.20 -20.99
CA ASP A 329 -12.35 20.06 -22.18
C ASP A 329 -13.12 21.38 -21.99
N GLU A 330 -14.28 21.37 -21.35
CA GLU A 330 -15.06 22.59 -21.05
C GLU A 330 -14.38 23.51 -20.01
N ILE A 331 -13.62 22.95 -19.06
CA ILE A 331 -12.87 23.76 -18.08
C ILE A 331 -11.70 24.52 -18.73
N LYS A 332 -11.14 24.03 -19.84
CA LYS A 332 -10.08 24.75 -20.57
C LYS A 332 -10.59 25.97 -21.32
N GLU A 333 -11.82 25.95 -21.84
CA GLU A 333 -12.39 27.10 -22.54
C GLU A 333 -12.70 28.26 -21.58
N LEU A 334 -13.14 27.98 -20.35
CA LEU A 334 -13.44 29.02 -19.36
C LEU A 334 -12.20 29.80 -18.86
N TYR A 335 -11.00 29.24 -18.98
CA TYR A 335 -9.74 29.93 -18.63
C TYR A 335 -9.11 30.70 -19.80
N LEU A 336 -9.57 30.51 -21.04
CA LEU A 336 -9.08 31.22 -22.21
C LEU A 336 -9.95 32.41 -22.62
N VAL A 337 -11.16 32.54 -22.07
CA VAL A 337 -12.08 33.67 -22.34
C VAL A 337 -11.88 34.84 -21.33
N ASN A 338 -11.04 34.66 -20.30
CA ASN A 338 -10.73 35.71 -19.31
C ASN A 338 -9.23 36.07 -19.25
N LYS A 339 -8.57 36.21 -20.40
CA LYS A 339 -7.25 36.84 -20.50
C LYS A 339 -7.22 37.96 -21.52
#